data_AF-A0A819IHR1-F1
#
_entry.id   AF-A0A819IHR1-F1
#
_cell.length_a   1.000
_cell.length_b   1.000
_cell.length_c   1.000
_cell.angle_alpha   90.00
_cell.angle_beta   90.00
_cell.angle_gamma   90.00
#
_symmetry.space_group_name_H-M   'P 1'
#
loop_
_entity.id
_entity.type
_entity.pdbx_description
1 polymer ?
#
loop_
_entity_poly.entity_id
_entity_poly.type
_entity_poly.pdbx_seq_one_letter_code
_entity_poly.pdbx_strand_id
1 'polypeptide(L)'
;MISNFIVVLFAFTFVGSSLIPTIPVSKYVPTTIHKYSSGLNYYWNLLLDDDSLYVGGQNLIVRLDRDNIEDRTSSIYKSIDLPSKRDEVQKCLSHSLNQAFDCENHVRVLLRRKTKYNDIFVCSTNAFSPKLYYFNPDLTEKQGSKEGFGYCSRDPRHNNTALWSDEGNPQNYGFFYTGAVIDYTKTEPIIYRPPSDDGNIKFLRTPQYDTDWLSAPEFIASFDVGSNIYFFFREKAEEQRDIFPRIYSRVGRLCKNDIDTATIMANTWTTFRKARITCLSGVNDSPFVFNDINAVTKLHDDRFFVSFTSSP
;
A
#
# COMPACT_ATOMS: atom_id res chain seq x y z
N MET A 1 -23.89 -7.26 -22.82
CA MET A 1 -24.12 -8.60 -22.25
C MET A 1 -22.84 -9.42 -22.41
N ILE A 2 -21.84 -9.16 -21.55
CA ILE A 2 -20.69 -10.04 -21.32
C ILE A 2 -20.38 -9.87 -19.84
N SER A 3 -20.75 -10.87 -19.05
CA SER A 3 -20.50 -10.90 -17.61
C SER A 3 -19.36 -11.88 -17.39
N ASN A 4 -18.14 -11.37 -17.24
CA ASN A 4 -17.01 -12.18 -16.84
C ASN A 4 -16.96 -12.20 -15.31
N PHE A 5 -17.74 -13.11 -14.70
CA PHE A 5 -17.45 -13.54 -13.34
C PHE A 5 -16.33 -14.57 -13.40
N ILE A 6 -15.15 -14.21 -12.89
CA ILE A 6 -14.12 -15.19 -12.57
C ILE A 6 -14.53 -15.83 -11.23
N VAL A 7 -15.16 -16.99 -11.31
CA VAL A 7 -15.34 -17.88 -10.15
C VAL A 7 -14.09 -18.76 -10.10
N VAL A 8 -13.18 -18.49 -9.16
CA VAL A 8 -12.07 -19.41 -8.88
C VAL A 8 -12.60 -20.52 -7.98
N LEU A 9 -12.98 -21.64 -8.58
CA LEU A 9 -13.23 -22.91 -7.89
C LEU A 9 -11.88 -23.62 -7.71
N PHE A 10 -11.40 -23.71 -6.47
CA PHE A 10 -10.29 -24.60 -6.14
C PHE A 10 -10.83 -26.02 -5.99
N ALA A 11 -10.52 -26.88 -6.95
CA ALA A 11 -10.64 -28.33 -6.79
C ALA A 11 -9.30 -28.85 -6.24
N PHE A 12 -9.28 -29.29 -4.98
CA PHE A 12 -8.18 -30.09 -4.44
C PHE A 12 -8.70 -31.50 -4.19
N THR A 13 -8.20 -32.47 -4.95
CA THR A 13 -8.13 -33.86 -4.50
C THR A 13 -6.70 -34.09 -4.05
N PHE A 14 -6.46 -34.58 -2.83
CA PHE A 14 -5.56 -35.71 -2.55
C PHE A 14 -5.46 -36.04 -1.06
N VAL A 15 -4.95 -37.25 -0.84
CA VAL A 15 -4.99 -38.16 0.30
C VAL A 15 -3.97 -37.76 1.38
N GLY A 16 -4.38 -37.75 2.64
CA GLY A 16 -3.47 -37.65 3.80
C GLY A 16 -4.00 -36.77 4.92
N SER A 17 -4.37 -37.39 6.04
CA SER A 17 -4.99 -36.77 7.20
C SER A 17 -4.01 -35.89 8.00
N SER A 18 -3.89 -34.63 7.60
CA SER A 18 -3.50 -33.52 8.48
C SER A 18 -4.44 -32.36 8.16
N LEU A 19 -5.24 -31.94 9.15
CA LEU A 19 -6.28 -30.93 9.03
C LEU A 19 -5.76 -29.67 8.32
N ILE A 20 -6.00 -29.58 7.00
CA ILE A 20 -5.82 -28.34 6.25
C ILE A 20 -6.90 -27.41 6.79
N PRO A 21 -6.54 -26.21 7.29
CA PRO A 21 -7.54 -25.21 7.63
C PRO A 21 -8.28 -24.83 6.36
N THR A 22 -9.44 -25.44 6.15
CA THR A 22 -10.36 -25.06 5.09
C THR A 22 -11.12 -23.84 5.60
N ILE A 23 -10.97 -22.71 4.90
CA ILE A 23 -11.84 -21.56 5.14
C ILE A 23 -13.12 -21.85 4.35
N PRO A 24 -14.28 -22.08 5.00
CA PRO A 24 -15.53 -22.24 4.28
C PRO A 24 -15.82 -20.95 3.52
N VAL A 25 -15.70 -20.98 2.19
CA VAL A 25 -16.12 -19.86 1.34
C VAL A 25 -17.63 -19.96 1.21
N SER A 26 -18.37 -19.23 2.06
CA SER A 26 -19.80 -19.07 1.86
C SER A 26 -20.02 -18.20 0.63
N LYS A 27 -20.87 -18.67 -0.30
CA LYS A 27 -21.30 -17.85 -1.43
C LYS A 27 -22.18 -16.72 -0.90
N TYR A 28 -21.62 -15.53 -0.76
CA TYR A 28 -22.40 -14.33 -0.47
C TYR A 28 -23.07 -13.84 -1.76
N VAL A 29 -24.40 -13.85 -1.78
CA VAL A 29 -25.20 -13.24 -2.86
C VAL A 29 -25.89 -12.03 -2.25
N PRO A 30 -25.46 -10.79 -2.59
CA PRO A 30 -26.09 -9.60 -2.03
C PRO A 30 -27.53 -9.48 -2.52
N THR A 31 -28.45 -9.13 -1.62
CA THR A 31 -29.85 -8.85 -1.97
C THR A 31 -30.02 -7.49 -2.65
N THR A 32 -29.13 -6.54 -2.33
CA THR A 32 -29.12 -5.18 -2.86
C THR A 32 -27.70 -4.81 -3.25
N ILE A 33 -27.53 -4.08 -4.36
CA ILE A 33 -26.23 -3.61 -4.83
C ILE A 33 -26.29 -2.08 -4.91
N HIS A 34 -25.49 -1.42 -4.09
CA HIS A 34 -25.29 0.03 -4.14
C HIS A 34 -24.07 0.38 -5.00
N LYS A 35 -24.14 1.47 -5.77
CA LYS A 35 -23.09 1.95 -6.68
C LYS A 35 -22.86 3.44 -6.52
N TYR A 36 -21.61 3.81 -6.28
CA TYR A 36 -21.19 5.20 -6.24
C TYR A 36 -20.41 5.60 -7.50
N SER A 37 -20.66 6.80 -8.00
CA SER A 37 -19.79 7.49 -8.97
C SER A 37 -19.94 8.99 -8.80
N SER A 38 -18.83 9.71 -8.88
CA SER A 38 -18.75 11.17 -8.92
C SER A 38 -18.49 11.72 -10.32
N GLY A 39 -18.46 10.85 -11.34
CA GLY A 39 -18.00 11.19 -12.70
C GLY A 39 -16.48 11.25 -12.85
N LEU A 40 -15.72 11.13 -11.75
CA LEU A 40 -14.27 10.98 -11.75
C LEU A 40 -13.87 9.50 -11.80
N ASN A 41 -12.62 9.24 -12.20
CA ASN A 41 -12.08 7.89 -12.38
C ASN A 41 -11.08 7.52 -11.28
N TYR A 42 -10.61 6.26 -11.32
CA TYR A 42 -9.45 5.78 -10.56
C TYR A 42 -9.63 5.75 -9.03
N TYR A 43 -10.75 5.19 -8.54
CA TYR A 43 -10.99 4.91 -7.12
C TYR A 43 -10.09 3.77 -6.60
N TRP A 44 -8.80 4.05 -6.41
CA TRP A 44 -7.80 3.02 -6.08
C TRP A 44 -7.59 2.79 -4.60
N ASN A 45 -8.02 3.72 -3.73
CA ASN A 45 -7.75 3.64 -2.30
C ASN A 45 -9.05 3.59 -1.55
N LEU A 46 -9.21 2.56 -0.72
CA LEU A 46 -10.39 2.35 0.10
C LEU A 46 -9.94 2.21 1.55
N LEU A 47 -10.61 2.93 2.44
CA LEU A 47 -10.43 2.82 3.88
C LEU A 47 -11.81 2.66 4.51
N LEU A 48 -12.08 1.47 5.02
CA LEU A 48 -13.28 1.18 5.78
C LEU A 48 -13.02 1.51 7.26
N ASP A 49 -13.84 2.38 7.85
CA ASP A 49 -13.72 2.80 9.25
C ASP A 49 -15.10 2.95 9.88
N ASP A 50 -15.43 2.09 10.84
CA ASP A 50 -16.69 2.11 11.59
C ASP A 50 -17.92 2.25 10.67
N ASP A 51 -18.55 3.41 10.60
CA ASP A 51 -19.76 3.73 9.78
C ASP A 51 -19.45 4.26 8.38
N SER A 52 -18.17 4.43 8.05
CA SER A 52 -17.71 5.21 6.90
C SER A 52 -16.83 4.39 5.96
N LEU A 53 -17.02 4.59 4.65
CA LEU A 53 -16.07 4.18 3.62
C LEU A 53 -15.43 5.43 3.01
N TYR A 54 -14.14 5.63 3.27
CA TYR A 54 -13.37 6.65 2.58
C TYR A 54 -12.84 6.10 1.26
N VAL A 55 -12.99 6.87 0.21
CA VAL A 55 -12.56 6.53 -1.14
C VAL A 55 -11.68 7.65 -1.68
N GLY A 56 -10.46 7.29 -2.07
CA GLY A 56 -9.50 8.17 -2.69
C GLY A 56 -9.37 7.86 -4.17
N GLY A 57 -9.48 8.89 -5.00
CA GLY A 57 -9.35 8.76 -6.45
C GLY A 57 -8.56 9.90 -7.08
N GLN A 58 -8.80 10.11 -8.38
CA GLN A 58 -8.24 11.23 -9.12
C GLN A 58 -8.95 12.52 -8.70
N ASN A 59 -8.18 13.49 -8.21
CA ASN A 59 -8.59 14.81 -7.73
C ASN A 59 -9.67 14.80 -6.65
N LEU A 60 -9.84 13.69 -5.93
CA LEU A 60 -10.99 13.50 -5.06
C LEU A 60 -10.65 12.63 -3.85
N ILE A 61 -11.16 13.06 -2.70
CA ILE A 61 -11.47 12.19 -1.57
C ILE A 61 -12.94 12.31 -1.20
N VAL A 62 -13.59 11.18 -0.97
CA VAL A 62 -14.99 11.14 -0.52
C VAL A 62 -15.14 10.21 0.67
N ARG A 63 -15.97 10.62 1.63
CA ARG A 63 -16.48 9.81 2.74
C ARG A 63 -17.91 9.41 2.39
N LEU A 64 -18.16 8.12 2.37
CA LEU A 64 -19.45 7.52 2.04
C LEU A 64 -19.99 6.79 3.28
N ASP A 65 -21.32 6.70 3.37
CA ASP A 65 -21.97 5.83 4.33
C ASP A 65 -21.66 4.36 3.97
N ARG A 66 -21.14 3.60 4.94
CA ARG A 66 -20.76 2.20 4.73
C ARG A 66 -21.95 1.34 4.31
N ASP A 67 -23.11 1.57 4.91
CA ASP A 67 -24.28 0.70 4.76
C ASP A 67 -25.05 1.07 3.48
N ASN A 68 -25.00 2.34 3.05
CA ASN A 68 -25.54 2.77 1.76
C ASN A 68 -24.67 3.83 1.06
N ILE A 69 -23.70 3.38 0.25
CA ILE A 69 -22.77 4.26 -0.48
C ILE A 69 -23.44 5.16 -1.55
N GLU A 70 -24.71 4.94 -1.87
CA GLU A 70 -25.48 5.77 -2.82
C GLU A 70 -26.11 7.01 -2.16
N ASP A 71 -26.30 6.98 -0.83
CA ASP A 71 -27.00 8.03 -0.11
C ASP A 71 -26.12 9.27 0.08
N ARG A 72 -26.31 10.25 -0.81
CA ARG A 72 -25.66 11.57 -0.73
C ARG A 72 -26.33 12.53 0.25
N THR A 73 -27.46 12.16 0.84
CA THR A 73 -28.18 12.95 1.84
C THR A 73 -27.81 12.58 3.28
N SER A 74 -27.16 11.43 3.47
CA SER A 74 -26.59 11.01 4.76
C SER A 74 -25.66 12.08 5.32
N SER A 75 -25.71 12.29 6.63
CA SER A 75 -24.78 13.19 7.33
C SER A 75 -23.33 12.72 7.27
N ILE A 76 -23.08 11.47 6.91
CA ILE A 76 -21.74 10.90 6.69
C ILE A 76 -21.15 11.37 5.36
N TYR A 77 -21.98 11.62 4.35
CA TYR A 77 -21.54 11.94 3.01
C TYR A 77 -20.75 13.25 2.98
N LYS A 78 -19.48 13.17 2.55
CA LYS A 78 -18.64 14.35 2.33
C LYS A 78 -17.69 14.12 1.15
N SER A 79 -17.69 15.04 0.20
CA SER A 79 -16.79 15.02 -0.96
C SER A 79 -15.86 16.24 -0.91
N ILE A 80 -14.59 16.03 -1.22
CA ILE A 80 -13.57 17.09 -1.27
C ILE A 80 -12.77 16.97 -2.55
N ASP A 81 -12.83 18.02 -3.35
CA ASP A 81 -11.97 18.18 -4.50
C ASP A 81 -10.54 18.44 -4.03
N LEU A 82 -9.62 17.64 -4.55
CA LEU A 82 -8.19 17.67 -4.22
C LEU A 82 -7.33 17.87 -5.48
N PRO A 83 -7.60 18.83 -6.37
CA PRO A 83 -6.80 19.02 -7.58
C PRO A 83 -5.41 19.57 -7.25
N SER A 84 -4.46 19.35 -8.16
CA SER A 84 -3.13 19.96 -8.05
C SER A 84 -3.17 21.47 -8.31
N LYS A 85 -2.31 22.22 -7.60
CA LYS A 85 -2.13 23.65 -7.86
C LYS A 85 -1.54 23.87 -9.26
N ARG A 86 -1.94 24.97 -9.91
CA ARG A 86 -1.51 25.32 -11.27
C ARG A 86 0.01 25.28 -11.46
N ASP A 87 0.77 25.77 -10.48
CA ASP A 87 2.23 25.80 -10.55
C ASP A 87 2.85 24.40 -10.56
N GLU A 88 2.29 23.46 -9.78
CA GLU A 88 2.75 22.06 -9.76
C GLU A 88 2.38 21.34 -11.06
N VAL A 89 1.16 21.59 -11.57
CA VAL A 89 0.74 21.08 -12.88
C VAL A 89 1.71 21.56 -13.96
N GLN A 90 2.02 22.86 -14.01
CA GLN A 90 2.91 23.43 -15.01
C GLN A 90 4.31 22.81 -14.99
N LYS A 91 4.86 22.53 -13.79
CA LYS A 91 6.13 21.81 -13.63
C LYS A 91 6.04 20.36 -14.13
N CYS A 92 4.91 19.68 -13.91
CA CYS A 92 4.70 18.32 -14.36
C CYS A 92 4.63 18.20 -15.89
N LEU A 93 3.98 19.17 -16.56
CA LEU A 93 3.72 19.11 -18.00
C LEU A 93 5.00 18.92 -18.84
N SER A 94 6.15 19.45 -18.40
CA SER A 94 7.42 19.32 -19.12
C SER A 94 8.07 17.94 -19.03
N HIS A 95 7.64 17.09 -18.10
CA HIS A 95 8.25 15.79 -17.82
C HIS A 95 7.31 14.60 -18.05
N SER A 96 6.03 14.87 -18.33
CA SER A 96 5.00 13.83 -18.49
C SER A 96 4.73 13.50 -19.95
N LEU A 97 4.61 12.19 -20.22
CA LEU A 97 4.13 11.68 -21.51
C LEU A 97 2.60 11.68 -21.62
N ASN A 98 1.88 11.44 -20.51
CA ASN A 98 0.42 11.46 -20.46
C ASN A 98 -0.06 12.54 -19.49
N GLN A 99 0.04 13.79 -19.91
CA GLN A 99 -0.24 14.97 -19.08
C GLN A 99 -1.64 14.95 -18.44
N ALA A 100 -2.66 14.51 -19.18
CA ALA A 100 -4.05 14.47 -18.73
C ALA A 100 -4.31 13.48 -17.57
N PHE A 101 -3.37 12.57 -17.32
CA PHE A 101 -3.46 11.61 -16.23
C PHE A 101 -2.33 11.81 -15.22
N ASP A 102 -1.09 11.89 -15.67
CA ASP A 102 0.09 11.98 -14.80
C ASP A 102 0.13 13.29 -13.98
N CYS A 103 -0.34 14.41 -14.55
CA CYS A 103 -0.30 15.72 -13.91
C CYS A 103 -1.56 16.05 -13.10
N GLU A 104 -2.43 15.07 -12.90
CA GLU A 104 -3.54 15.16 -11.97
C GLU A 104 -3.11 14.70 -10.57
N ASN A 105 -3.93 14.98 -9.57
CA ASN A 105 -3.64 14.58 -8.20
C ASN A 105 -4.33 13.25 -7.87
N HIS A 106 -3.57 12.17 -7.75
CA HIS A 106 -4.13 10.86 -7.43
C HIS A 106 -3.89 10.55 -5.98
N VAL A 107 -4.95 10.28 -5.21
CA VAL A 107 -4.78 9.71 -3.86
C VAL A 107 -4.06 8.37 -3.99
N ARG A 108 -3.07 8.14 -3.12
CA ARG A 108 -2.20 6.95 -3.12
C ARG A 108 -2.16 6.23 -1.77
N VAL A 109 -2.46 6.95 -0.69
CA VAL A 109 -2.53 6.41 0.67
C VAL A 109 -3.71 7.04 1.38
N LEU A 110 -4.54 6.20 2.01
CA LEU A 110 -5.57 6.57 2.97
C LEU A 110 -5.36 5.77 4.25
N LEU A 111 -5.09 6.45 5.35
CA LEU A 111 -4.80 5.78 6.63
C LEU A 111 -5.55 6.40 7.79
N ARG A 112 -6.02 5.53 8.69
CA ARG A 112 -6.69 5.89 9.92
C ARG A 112 -5.73 5.81 11.11
N ARG A 113 -5.62 6.90 11.88
CA ARG A 113 -4.97 6.90 13.20
C ARG A 113 -6.01 7.10 14.29
N LYS A 114 -6.51 5.99 14.87
CA LYS A 114 -7.58 6.02 15.89
C LYS A 114 -7.15 6.53 17.27
N THR A 115 -5.85 6.56 17.54
CA THR A 115 -5.29 6.94 18.85
C THR A 115 -5.43 8.45 19.12
N LYS A 116 -4.61 9.00 20.02
CA LYS A 116 -4.69 10.34 20.62
C LYS A 116 -5.14 11.47 19.69
N TYR A 117 -4.78 11.44 18.41
CA TYR A 117 -5.10 12.50 17.47
C TYR A 117 -6.38 12.27 16.67
N ASN A 118 -6.81 11.03 16.46
CA ASN A 118 -8.03 10.71 15.71
C ASN A 118 -8.04 11.29 14.28
N ASP A 119 -7.10 10.86 13.43
CA ASP A 119 -6.89 11.45 12.10
C ASP A 119 -7.17 10.50 10.95
N ILE A 120 -7.44 11.10 9.79
CA ILE A 120 -7.34 10.50 8.47
C ILE A 120 -6.15 11.16 7.75
N PHE A 121 -5.16 10.35 7.41
CA PHE A 121 -4.04 10.77 6.58
C PHE A 121 -4.31 10.46 5.12
N VAL A 122 -3.99 11.42 4.26
CA VAL A 122 -4.14 11.27 2.81
C VAL A 122 -2.82 11.67 2.18
N CYS A 123 -2.14 10.74 1.52
CA CYS A 123 -1.02 11.09 0.65
C CYS A 123 -1.43 10.93 -0.81
N SER A 124 -1.10 11.92 -1.63
CA SER A 124 -1.47 11.95 -3.04
C SER A 124 -0.32 12.41 -3.92
N THR A 125 -0.34 12.07 -5.21
CA THR A 125 0.75 12.34 -6.16
C THR A 125 1.00 13.82 -6.40
N ASN A 126 -0.07 14.62 -6.35
CA ASN A 126 -0.11 16.05 -6.61
C ASN A 126 0.79 16.46 -7.80
N ALA A 127 0.49 15.94 -8.99
CA ALA A 127 1.26 16.18 -10.22
C ALA A 127 2.76 15.84 -10.06
N PHE A 128 3.07 14.63 -9.60
CA PHE A 128 4.41 14.14 -9.23
C PHE A 128 5.14 14.93 -8.11
N SER A 129 4.43 15.77 -7.38
CA SER A 129 4.94 16.54 -6.24
C SER A 129 4.15 16.18 -4.97
N PRO A 130 4.36 14.98 -4.39
CA PRO A 130 3.45 14.42 -3.40
C PRO A 130 3.16 15.34 -2.22
N LYS A 131 1.92 15.27 -1.74
CA LYS A 131 1.46 16.01 -0.56
C LYS A 131 0.82 15.06 0.44
N LEU A 132 1.05 15.36 1.71
CA LEU A 132 0.42 14.68 2.84
C LEU A 132 -0.58 15.63 3.50
N TYR A 133 -1.84 15.25 3.52
CA TYR A 133 -2.95 15.98 4.13
C TYR A 133 -3.39 15.30 5.42
N TYR A 134 -3.94 16.11 6.31
CA TYR A 134 -4.38 15.71 7.65
C TYR A 134 -5.84 16.14 7.79
N PHE A 135 -6.73 15.16 7.84
CA PHE A 135 -8.16 15.40 8.00
C PHE A 135 -8.65 14.84 9.33
N ASN A 136 -9.68 15.45 9.88
CA ASN A 136 -10.54 14.79 10.86
C ASN A 136 -11.35 13.67 10.17
N PRO A 137 -11.99 12.75 10.91
CA PRO A 137 -12.81 11.69 10.32
C PRO A 137 -13.99 12.22 9.49
N ASP A 138 -14.47 13.43 9.73
CA ASP A 138 -15.49 14.08 8.90
C ASP A 138 -14.95 14.71 7.60
N LEU A 139 -13.68 14.45 7.29
CA LEU A 139 -12.90 15.05 6.21
C LEU A 139 -12.67 16.56 6.33
N THR A 140 -12.95 17.20 7.48
CA THR A 140 -12.53 18.59 7.67
C THR A 140 -11.00 18.69 7.79
N GLU A 141 -10.40 19.68 7.13
CA GLU A 141 -8.95 19.89 7.19
C GLU A 141 -8.55 20.20 8.64
N LYS A 142 -7.68 19.35 9.20
CA LYS A 142 -7.23 19.48 10.58
C LYS A 142 -6.06 20.44 10.70
N GLN A 143 -5.16 20.39 9.73
CA GLN A 143 -4.00 21.25 9.60
C GLN A 143 -3.55 21.29 8.14
N GLY A 144 -2.72 22.28 7.81
CA GLY A 144 -2.20 22.42 6.45
C GLY A 144 -1.43 21.19 5.96
N SER A 145 -1.47 20.98 4.65
CA SER A 145 -0.71 19.92 3.98
C SER A 145 0.80 20.08 4.15
N LYS A 146 1.53 18.96 4.26
CA LYS A 146 3.00 18.90 4.24
C LYS A 146 3.50 18.26 2.94
N GLU A 147 4.81 18.32 2.70
CA GLU A 147 5.43 17.54 1.64
C GLU A 147 5.23 16.03 1.89
N GLY A 148 4.88 15.30 0.83
CA GLY A 148 4.57 13.87 0.88
C GLY A 148 5.74 12.97 0.50
N PHE A 149 6.98 13.50 0.50
CA PHE A 149 8.16 12.70 0.18
C PHE A 149 8.26 11.47 1.11
N GLY A 150 8.37 10.28 0.53
CA GLY A 150 8.45 9.03 1.27
C GLY A 150 7.14 8.56 1.92
N TYR A 151 6.05 9.34 1.86
CA TYR A 151 4.73 8.93 2.35
C TYR A 151 3.90 8.19 1.28
N CYS A 152 4.11 8.53 0.01
CA CYS A 152 3.51 7.83 -1.12
C CYS A 152 4.32 8.03 -2.40
N SER A 153 3.99 7.27 -3.44
CA SER A 153 4.64 7.38 -4.73
C SER A 153 4.30 8.66 -5.49
N ARG A 154 5.27 9.18 -6.26
CA ARG A 154 5.07 10.31 -7.18
C ARG A 154 4.23 9.92 -8.39
N ASP A 155 4.48 8.74 -8.94
CA ASP A 155 3.79 8.23 -10.12
C ASP A 155 2.49 7.50 -9.73
N PRO A 156 1.32 7.86 -10.31
CA PRO A 156 0.06 7.19 -10.02
C PRO A 156 0.03 5.70 -10.42
N ARG A 157 0.94 5.25 -11.29
CA ARG A 157 1.03 3.86 -11.75
C ARG A 157 1.82 2.96 -10.81
N HIS A 158 2.61 3.53 -9.89
CA HIS A 158 3.39 2.73 -8.96
C HIS A 158 2.58 2.33 -7.74
N ASN A 159 2.56 1.03 -7.48
CA ASN A 159 2.03 0.53 -6.22
C ASN A 159 2.91 1.01 -5.07
N ASN A 160 2.24 1.35 -3.99
CA ASN A 160 2.88 1.67 -2.72
C ASN A 160 2.03 1.04 -1.61
N THR A 161 2.62 0.93 -0.44
CA THR A 161 1.92 0.55 0.76
C THR A 161 2.38 1.45 1.89
N ALA A 162 1.48 1.78 2.80
CA ALA A 162 1.81 2.54 3.99
C ALA A 162 0.96 2.04 5.16
N LEU A 163 1.48 2.19 6.37
CA LEU A 163 0.71 2.02 7.59
C LEU A 163 1.17 3.00 8.66
N TRP A 164 0.33 3.19 9.67
CA TRP A 164 0.68 3.86 10.91
C TRP A 164 0.83 2.81 12.02
N SER A 165 1.92 2.90 12.80
CA SER A 165 2.17 2.06 13.96
C SER A 165 2.30 2.94 15.19
N ASP A 166 1.41 2.77 16.16
CA ASP A 166 1.39 3.57 17.39
C ASP A 166 2.40 3.11 18.45
N GLU A 167 2.67 1.79 18.51
CA GLU A 167 3.36 1.17 19.65
C GLU A 167 4.54 0.30 19.23
N GLY A 168 5.51 0.14 20.14
CA GLY A 168 6.71 -0.70 19.95
C GLY A 168 7.85 -0.01 19.20
N ASN A 169 7.65 1.26 18.84
CA ASN A 169 8.66 2.11 18.19
C ASN A 169 9.58 2.78 19.24
N PRO A 170 10.72 3.37 18.81
CA PRO A 170 11.65 4.01 19.72
C PRO A 170 10.99 5.14 20.51
N GLN A 171 11.26 5.18 21.81
CA GLN A 171 10.71 6.18 22.74
C GLN A 171 9.17 6.30 22.72
N ASN A 172 8.46 5.23 22.29
CA ASN A 172 6.99 5.16 22.20
C ASN A 172 6.34 6.22 21.28
N TYR A 173 7.06 6.70 20.26
CA TYR A 173 6.46 7.53 19.22
C TYR A 173 5.62 6.68 18.25
N GLY A 174 4.55 7.25 17.71
CA GLY A 174 3.88 6.66 16.55
C GLY A 174 4.59 7.05 15.25
N PHE A 175 4.67 6.13 14.29
CA PHE A 175 5.36 6.36 13.02
C PHE A 175 4.59 5.81 11.82
N PHE A 176 4.80 6.47 10.68
CA PHE A 176 4.52 5.87 9.38
C PHE A 176 5.60 4.85 9.01
N TYR A 177 5.18 3.84 8.26
CA TYR A 177 6.04 2.90 7.58
C TYR A 177 5.54 2.76 6.16
N THR A 178 6.37 3.14 5.18
CA THR A 178 5.97 3.24 3.77
C THR A 178 6.91 2.44 2.88
N GLY A 179 6.36 1.66 1.96
CA GLY A 179 7.05 1.09 0.81
C GLY A 179 6.56 1.78 -0.46
N ALA A 180 7.43 2.50 -1.16
CA ALA A 180 7.04 3.29 -2.33
C ALA A 180 8.19 3.43 -3.33
N VAL A 181 7.88 3.96 -4.52
CA VAL A 181 8.87 4.48 -5.48
C VAL A 181 8.77 6.00 -5.51
N ILE A 182 9.90 6.69 -5.31
CA ILE A 182 9.93 8.13 -4.95
C ILE A 182 10.56 9.04 -5.99
N ASP A 183 10.99 8.55 -7.14
CA ASP A 183 11.60 9.36 -8.22
C ASP A 183 10.73 9.43 -9.48
N TYR A 184 11.06 10.36 -10.37
CA TYR A 184 10.40 10.53 -11.67
C TYR A 184 10.80 9.45 -12.68
N THR A 185 12.01 8.93 -12.55
CA THR A 185 12.59 7.90 -13.44
C THR A 185 12.14 6.50 -13.10
N LYS A 186 11.34 6.33 -12.05
CA LYS A 186 10.74 5.05 -11.65
C LYS A 186 11.75 4.02 -11.15
N THR A 187 12.86 4.49 -10.60
CA THR A 187 14.06 3.70 -10.30
C THR A 187 14.50 3.75 -8.86
N GLU A 188 13.91 4.61 -8.02
CA GLU A 188 14.28 4.76 -6.62
C GLU A 188 13.18 4.20 -5.71
N PRO A 189 13.17 2.88 -5.45
CA PRO A 189 12.32 2.28 -4.43
C PRO A 189 12.85 2.60 -3.04
N ILE A 190 11.94 2.67 -2.07
CA ILE A 190 12.27 2.94 -0.68
C ILE A 190 11.34 2.17 0.25
N ILE A 191 11.90 1.59 1.31
CA ILE A 191 11.14 1.35 2.55
C ILE A 191 11.57 2.41 3.55
N TYR A 192 10.63 3.21 4.03
CA TYR A 192 10.85 4.47 4.72
C TYR A 192 10.07 4.58 6.03
N ARG A 193 10.72 5.14 7.05
CA ARG A 193 10.09 5.68 8.26
C ARG A 193 10.49 7.15 8.38
N PRO A 194 9.55 8.11 8.31
CA PRO A 194 9.83 9.54 8.46
C PRO A 194 10.38 9.87 9.86
N PRO A 195 10.98 11.06 10.05
CA PRO A 195 11.39 11.49 11.37
C PRO A 195 10.19 11.67 12.30
N SER A 196 10.43 11.67 13.62
CA SER A 196 9.38 12.00 14.60
C SER A 196 8.90 13.45 14.40
N ASP A 197 7.69 13.75 14.84
CA ASP A 197 7.08 15.08 14.68
C ASP A 197 7.94 16.22 15.29
N ASP A 198 8.71 15.93 16.32
CA ASP A 198 9.65 16.85 16.98
C ASP A 198 11.09 16.78 16.44
N GLY A 199 11.36 15.88 15.50
CA GLY A 199 12.68 15.68 14.88
C GLY A 199 13.72 14.98 15.76
N ASN A 200 13.36 14.54 16.97
CA ASN A 200 14.29 13.88 17.89
C ASN A 200 14.73 12.49 17.38
N ILE A 201 13.85 11.78 16.69
CA ILE A 201 14.15 10.52 16.02
C ILE A 201 14.28 10.79 14.53
N LYS A 202 15.46 10.49 13.98
CA LYS A 202 15.71 10.65 12.54
C LYS A 202 14.96 9.61 11.73
N PHE A 203 14.79 9.92 10.45
CA PHE A 203 14.21 8.98 9.51
C PHE A 203 15.10 7.74 9.35
N LEU A 204 14.51 6.63 8.91
CA LEU A 204 15.22 5.45 8.44
C LEU A 204 14.76 5.09 7.04
N ARG A 205 15.70 4.68 6.18
CA ARG A 205 15.41 4.25 4.82
C ARG A 205 16.25 3.05 4.40
N THR A 206 15.84 2.38 3.33
CA THR A 206 16.71 1.47 2.59
C THR A 206 17.79 2.26 1.85
N PRO A 207 19.00 1.68 1.65
CA PRO A 207 20.05 2.30 0.86
C PRO A 207 19.56 2.66 -0.55
N GLN A 208 20.11 3.73 -1.11
CA GLN A 208 19.81 4.15 -2.47
C GLN A 208 20.56 3.27 -3.46
N TYR A 209 19.87 2.85 -4.53
CA TYR A 209 20.43 2.12 -5.66
C TYR A 209 21.11 0.79 -5.31
N ASP A 210 20.78 0.21 -4.15
CA ASP A 210 21.26 -1.09 -3.74
C ASP A 210 20.22 -2.18 -4.06
N THR A 211 20.48 -2.93 -5.12
CA THR A 211 19.58 -3.97 -5.63
C THR A 211 19.51 -5.20 -4.73
N ASP A 212 20.50 -5.41 -3.85
CA ASP A 212 20.44 -6.50 -2.87
C ASP A 212 19.33 -6.22 -1.83
N TRP A 213 19.05 -4.94 -1.58
CA TRP A 213 17.95 -4.52 -0.72
C TRP A 213 16.61 -4.55 -1.44
N LEU A 214 16.50 -3.83 -2.57
CA LEU A 214 15.27 -3.71 -3.35
C LEU A 214 15.61 -3.58 -4.84
N SER A 215 15.16 -4.53 -5.66
CA SER A 215 15.38 -4.49 -7.11
C SER A 215 14.09 -4.34 -7.89
N ALA A 216 13.77 -3.09 -8.26
CA ALA A 216 12.53 -2.72 -8.96
C ALA A 216 11.26 -3.36 -8.32
N PRO A 217 11.02 -3.14 -7.02
CA PRO A 217 9.90 -3.76 -6.32
C PRO A 217 8.55 -3.14 -6.70
N GLU A 218 7.52 -3.96 -6.67
CA GLU A 218 6.12 -3.55 -6.64
C GLU A 218 5.53 -3.93 -5.27
N PHE A 219 5.28 -2.92 -4.45
CA PHE A 219 4.73 -3.09 -3.11
C PHE A 219 3.25 -3.45 -3.16
N ILE A 220 2.83 -4.42 -2.37
CA ILE A 220 1.44 -4.91 -2.35
C ILE A 220 0.74 -4.51 -1.05
N ALA A 221 1.37 -4.76 0.09
CA ALA A 221 0.78 -4.48 1.41
C ALA A 221 1.85 -4.39 2.50
N SER A 222 1.49 -3.77 3.62
CA SER A 222 2.30 -3.76 4.83
C SER A 222 1.42 -4.00 6.05
N PHE A 223 1.99 -4.63 7.08
CA PHE A 223 1.27 -4.97 8.30
C PHE A 223 2.12 -4.75 9.54
N ASP A 224 1.47 -4.24 10.59
CA ASP A 224 2.00 -4.17 11.94
C ASP A 224 1.70 -5.51 12.66
N VAL A 225 2.75 -6.21 13.09
CA VAL A 225 2.64 -7.49 13.81
C VAL A 225 3.68 -7.58 14.93
N GLY A 226 3.19 -7.53 16.17
CA GLY A 226 4.02 -7.63 17.36
C GLY A 226 5.09 -6.53 17.41
N SER A 227 6.36 -6.93 17.49
CA SER A 227 7.51 -6.02 17.49
C SER A 227 8.05 -5.65 16.10
N ASN A 228 7.37 -6.08 15.02
CA ASN A 228 7.88 -5.93 13.66
C ASN A 228 6.85 -5.31 12.72
N ILE A 229 7.38 -4.72 11.65
CA ILE A 229 6.62 -4.32 10.47
C ILE A 229 6.98 -5.26 9.33
N TYR A 230 5.96 -5.75 8.63
CA TYR A 230 6.11 -6.62 7.47
C TYR A 230 5.72 -5.88 6.19
N PHE A 231 6.50 -6.05 5.14
CA PHE A 231 6.24 -5.54 3.80
C PHE A 231 6.14 -6.69 2.81
N PHE A 232 5.04 -6.76 2.09
CA PHE A 232 4.81 -7.74 1.03
C PHE A 232 4.95 -7.06 -0.32
N PHE A 233 5.81 -7.60 -1.17
CA PHE A 233 6.13 -7.04 -2.47
C PHE A 233 6.61 -8.14 -3.42
N ARG A 234 6.66 -7.84 -4.72
CA ARG A 234 7.41 -8.63 -5.71
C ARG A 234 8.54 -7.79 -6.26
N GLU A 235 9.65 -8.41 -6.61
CA GLU A 235 10.83 -7.72 -7.14
C GLU A 235 11.61 -8.62 -8.10
N LYS A 236 12.58 -8.05 -8.81
CA LYS A 236 13.54 -8.84 -9.59
C LYS A 236 14.40 -9.70 -8.66
N ALA A 237 14.56 -10.96 -9.01
CA ALA A 237 15.32 -11.94 -8.26
C ALA A 237 16.83 -11.84 -8.60
N GLU A 238 17.54 -10.94 -7.93
CA GLU A 238 18.99 -10.75 -8.13
C GLU A 238 19.83 -12.00 -7.79
N GLU A 239 19.30 -12.91 -6.97
CA GLU A 239 19.95 -14.20 -6.70
C GLU A 239 19.87 -15.18 -7.88
N GLN A 240 19.04 -14.89 -8.89
CA GLN A 240 18.95 -15.67 -10.13
C GLN A 240 19.60 -14.89 -11.26
N ARG A 241 20.86 -15.24 -11.58
CA ARG A 241 21.60 -14.66 -12.71
C ARG A 241 21.25 -15.37 -14.02
N ASP A 242 19.97 -15.54 -14.27
CA ASP A 242 19.44 -16.11 -15.51
C ASP A 242 19.49 -15.06 -16.64
N ILE A 243 19.51 -15.53 -17.89
CA ILE A 243 19.42 -14.65 -19.08
C ILE A 243 18.15 -13.80 -19.05
N PHE A 244 17.07 -14.35 -18.50
CA PHE A 244 15.80 -13.66 -18.34
C PHE A 244 15.56 -13.34 -16.86
N PRO A 245 15.39 -12.06 -16.48
CA PRO A 245 15.09 -11.68 -15.11
C PRO A 245 13.83 -12.40 -14.62
N ARG A 246 13.92 -13.03 -13.45
CA ARG A 246 12.75 -13.60 -12.77
C ARG A 246 12.20 -12.62 -11.76
N ILE A 247 10.89 -12.65 -11.58
CA ILE A 247 10.22 -11.93 -10.48
C ILE A 247 9.95 -12.91 -9.36
N TYR A 248 10.27 -12.52 -8.13
CA TYR A 248 9.92 -13.29 -6.92
C TYR A 248 9.07 -12.44 -5.98
N SER A 249 8.07 -13.09 -5.41
CA SER A 249 7.33 -12.60 -4.25
C SER A 249 8.20 -12.64 -3.00
N ARG A 250 8.13 -11.58 -2.19
CA ARG A 250 8.92 -11.38 -0.98
C ARG A 250 8.06 -10.94 0.18
N VAL A 251 8.51 -11.33 1.36
CA VAL A 251 8.17 -10.67 2.63
C VAL A 251 9.44 -10.06 3.20
N GLY A 252 9.42 -8.74 3.40
CA GLY A 252 10.41 -8.00 4.17
C GLY A 252 9.94 -7.83 5.61
N ARG A 253 10.87 -7.84 6.56
CA ARG A 253 10.63 -7.61 8.00
C ARG A 253 11.56 -6.51 8.51
N LEU A 254 11.01 -5.63 9.33
CA LEU A 254 11.73 -4.60 10.10
C LEU A 254 11.36 -4.69 11.58
N CYS A 255 12.32 -4.47 12.47
CA CYS A 255 12.01 -4.24 13.88
C CYS A 255 11.49 -2.81 14.06
N LYS A 256 10.40 -2.64 14.81
CA LYS A 256 9.84 -1.30 15.08
C LYS A 256 10.80 -0.41 15.84
N ASN A 257 11.52 -0.98 16.81
CA ASN A 257 12.48 -0.29 17.65
C ASN A 257 13.86 -0.05 16.99
N ASP A 258 13.99 -0.32 15.68
CA ASP A 258 15.22 -0.02 14.93
C ASP A 258 15.52 1.49 15.02
N ILE A 259 16.77 1.81 15.30
CA ILE A 259 17.31 3.17 15.41
C ILE A 259 18.62 3.19 14.65
N ASP A 260 18.95 4.36 14.08
CA ASP A 260 20.24 4.51 13.42
C ASP A 260 21.37 4.40 14.45
N THR A 261 22.12 3.29 14.38
CA THR A 261 23.33 3.08 15.18
C THR A 261 24.60 3.16 14.33
N ALA A 262 24.49 3.49 13.05
CA ALA A 262 25.57 3.35 12.09
C ALA A 262 26.36 4.66 11.90
N THR A 263 27.68 4.57 12.03
CA THR A 263 28.60 5.70 11.78
C THR A 263 28.88 5.92 10.29
N ILE A 264 28.67 4.89 9.45
CA ILE A 264 29.08 4.89 8.02
C ILE A 264 27.89 5.13 7.09
N MET A 265 26.76 4.45 7.30
CA MET A 265 25.52 4.65 6.52
C MET A 265 24.43 5.21 7.42
N ALA A 266 24.50 6.51 7.69
CA ALA A 266 23.51 7.19 8.50
C ALA A 266 22.09 7.03 7.92
N ASN A 267 21.10 7.01 8.81
CA ASN A 267 19.67 6.91 8.52
C ASN A 267 19.27 5.66 7.71
N THR A 268 19.99 4.56 7.88
CA THR A 268 19.74 3.29 7.18
C THR A 268 19.21 2.24 8.15
N TRP A 269 18.25 1.43 7.70
CA TRP A 269 17.75 0.31 8.50
C TRP A 269 18.89 -0.65 8.89
N THR A 270 18.87 -1.20 10.11
CA THR A 270 19.85 -2.20 10.55
C THR A 270 19.24 -3.60 10.63
N THR A 271 17.91 -3.66 10.79
CA THR A 271 17.15 -4.88 11.03
C THR A 271 16.40 -5.42 9.81
N PHE A 272 16.47 -4.73 8.67
CA PHE A 272 15.79 -5.17 7.45
C PHE A 272 16.29 -6.54 7.01
N ARG A 273 15.35 -7.47 6.80
CA ARG A 273 15.58 -8.77 6.19
C ARG A 273 14.43 -9.08 5.25
N LYS A 274 14.70 -9.77 4.15
CA LYS A 274 13.67 -10.25 3.22
C LYS A 274 13.82 -11.74 2.95
N ALA A 275 12.69 -12.39 2.70
CA ALA A 275 12.63 -13.81 2.33
C ALA A 275 11.71 -14.00 1.12
N ARG A 276 12.00 -15.01 0.30
CA ARG A 276 11.11 -15.43 -0.79
C ARG A 276 9.84 -16.06 -0.23
N ILE A 277 8.69 -15.68 -0.77
CA ILE A 277 7.44 -16.40 -0.56
C ILE A 277 7.24 -17.34 -1.75
N THR A 278 6.91 -18.60 -1.48
CA THR A 278 6.75 -19.62 -2.50
C THR A 278 5.34 -20.20 -2.40
N CYS A 279 4.59 -20.14 -3.51
CA CYS A 279 3.29 -20.76 -3.66
C CYS A 279 3.39 -21.85 -4.74
N LEU A 280 3.06 -23.09 -4.38
CA LEU A 280 3.24 -24.27 -5.22
C LEU A 280 1.89 -24.96 -5.45
N SER A 281 1.70 -25.50 -6.64
CA SER A 281 0.61 -26.43 -6.95
C SER A 281 1.12 -27.68 -7.66
N GLY A 282 0.50 -28.81 -7.37
CA GLY A 282 0.85 -30.14 -7.91
C GLY A 282 1.44 -31.09 -6.86
N VAL A 283 1.46 -32.38 -7.19
CA VAL A 283 2.05 -33.45 -6.38
C VAL A 283 3.18 -34.09 -7.23
N ASN A 284 4.41 -34.18 -6.66
CA ASN A 284 5.68 -34.74 -7.22
C ASN A 284 6.64 -33.76 -7.96
N ASP A 285 7.82 -34.31 -8.35
CA ASP A 285 9.14 -33.76 -8.75
C ASP A 285 9.25 -32.48 -9.63
N SER A 286 8.14 -31.87 -10.05
CA SER A 286 8.14 -30.58 -10.77
C SER A 286 6.91 -29.75 -10.39
N PRO A 287 6.87 -29.18 -9.18
CA PRO A 287 5.75 -28.37 -8.73
C PRO A 287 5.65 -27.08 -9.56
N PHE A 288 4.43 -26.68 -9.90
CA PHE A 288 4.19 -25.40 -10.57
C PHE A 288 4.28 -24.27 -9.56
N VAL A 289 5.09 -23.25 -9.86
CA VAL A 289 5.37 -22.12 -8.95
C VAL A 289 4.61 -20.88 -9.39
N PHE A 290 3.86 -20.29 -8.46
CA PHE A 290 3.24 -18.97 -8.63
C PHE A 290 4.12 -17.93 -7.95
N ASN A 291 4.79 -17.09 -8.74
CA ASN A 291 5.77 -16.13 -8.23
C ASN A 291 5.22 -14.71 -8.07
N ASP A 292 4.04 -14.39 -8.61
CA ASP A 292 3.54 -13.01 -8.65
C ASP A 292 2.43 -12.78 -7.63
N ILE A 293 2.80 -12.30 -6.44
CA ILE A 293 1.89 -11.86 -5.39
C ILE A 293 1.08 -10.64 -5.85
N ASN A 294 -0.24 -10.67 -5.69
CA ASN A 294 -1.14 -9.59 -6.12
C ASN A 294 -1.96 -8.96 -4.99
N ALA A 295 -2.27 -9.73 -3.94
CA ALA A 295 -2.98 -9.20 -2.78
C ALA A 295 -2.59 -9.97 -1.52
N VAL A 296 -2.65 -9.27 -0.38
CA VAL A 296 -2.42 -9.85 0.94
C VAL A 296 -3.52 -9.36 1.88
N THR A 297 -4.04 -10.26 2.69
CA THR A 297 -4.99 -9.94 3.76
C THR A 297 -4.53 -10.61 5.04
N LYS A 298 -4.44 -9.84 6.12
CA LYS A 298 -4.17 -10.38 7.44
C LYS A 298 -5.45 -11.00 8.01
N LEU A 299 -5.35 -12.24 8.47
CA LEU A 299 -6.39 -12.97 9.18
C LEU A 299 -6.22 -12.80 10.69
N HIS A 300 -7.15 -13.36 11.46
CA HIS A 300 -6.99 -13.52 12.90
C HIS A 300 -5.77 -14.43 13.19
N ASP A 301 -5.05 -14.16 14.29
CA ASP A 301 -3.85 -14.88 14.75
C ASP A 301 -2.58 -14.67 13.90
N ASP A 302 -2.36 -13.46 13.36
CA ASP A 302 -1.15 -13.10 12.61
C ASP A 302 -0.85 -14.00 11.39
N ARG A 303 -1.88 -14.68 10.88
CA ARG A 303 -1.85 -15.42 9.62
C ARG A 303 -2.16 -14.51 8.44
N PHE A 304 -1.64 -14.84 7.28
CA PHE A 304 -1.88 -14.07 6.05
C PHE A 304 -2.49 -14.95 4.97
N PHE A 305 -3.56 -14.45 4.35
CA PHE A 305 -4.03 -14.95 3.07
C PHE A 305 -3.35 -14.16 1.96
N VAL A 306 -2.82 -14.86 0.96
CA VAL A 306 -2.04 -14.25 -0.12
C VAL A 306 -2.51 -14.82 -1.46
N SER A 307 -2.77 -13.94 -2.44
CA SER A 307 -3.09 -14.34 -3.80
C SER A 307 -1.87 -14.22 -4.71
N PHE A 308 -1.67 -15.22 -5.56
CA PHE A 308 -0.58 -15.27 -6.54
C PHE A 308 -1.10 -15.54 -7.94
N THR A 309 -0.39 -15.05 -8.94
CA THR A 309 -0.54 -15.44 -10.35
C THR A 309 0.73 -16.11 -10.84
N SER A 310 0.60 -16.86 -11.94
CA SER A 310 1.77 -17.30 -12.69
C SER A 310 2.42 -16.11 -13.36
N SER A 311 3.74 -16.15 -13.48
CA SER A 311 4.44 -15.18 -14.31
C SER A 311 4.07 -15.40 -15.78
N PRO A 312 3.86 -14.32 -16.57
CA PRO A 312 3.52 -14.42 -17.97
C PRO A 312 4.58 -15.13 -18.81
#